data_AF-A0A521E5G6-F1
#
_entry.id   AF-A0A521E5G6-F1
#
_cell.length_a   1.000
_cell.length_b   1.000
_cell.length_c   1.000
_cell.angle_alpha   90.00
_cell.angle_beta   90.00
_cell.angle_gamma   90.00
#
_symmetry.space_group_name_H-M   'P 1'
#
loop_
_entity.id
_entity.type
_entity.pdbx_description
1 polymer ?
#
loop_
_entity_poly.entity_id
_entity_poly.type
_entity_poly.pdbx_seq_one_letter_code
_entity_poly.pdbx_strand_id
1 'polypeptide(L)'
;MAEGQKLSTADHVMLHAMALLSRPPLVDRANVPMQIDALRAALPRVSRDAPRLRPIIEIAEKFATFAPIEPGYYGGLHHRAAQVMNAWDARRLADGCEALRAGP
;
A
#
# COMPACT_ATOMS: atom_id res chain seq x y z
N MET A 1 -3.37 12.66 22.29
CA MET A 1 -2.50 11.56 21.84
C MET A 1 -3.27 10.82 20.76
N ALA A 2 -2.78 10.77 19.53
CA ALA A 2 -3.46 9.97 18.51
C ALA A 2 -3.20 8.50 18.84
N GLU A 3 -4.21 7.78 19.32
CA GLU A 3 -4.16 6.31 19.38
C GLU A 3 -3.75 5.83 17.98
N GLY A 4 -2.55 5.24 17.91
CA GLY A 4 -2.03 4.72 16.66
C GLY A 4 -3.02 3.71 16.12
N GLN A 5 -3.59 3.99 14.95
CA GLN A 5 -4.53 3.09 14.31
C GLN A 5 -3.91 1.69 14.23
N LYS A 6 -4.49 0.74 14.96
CA LYS A 6 -4.01 -0.63 15.00
C LYS A 6 -4.41 -1.30 13.70
N LEU A 7 -3.45 -1.49 12.80
CA LEU A 7 -3.67 -2.09 11.50
C LEU A 7 -4.04 -3.57 11.65
N SER A 8 -5.03 -4.02 10.87
CA SER A 8 -5.36 -5.43 10.79
C SER A 8 -4.32 -6.20 9.96
N THR A 9 -4.34 -7.53 10.02
CA THR A 9 -3.52 -8.37 9.12
C THR A 9 -3.80 -8.06 7.65
N ALA A 10 -5.06 -7.80 7.29
CA ALA A 10 -5.42 -7.46 5.92
C ALA A 10 -4.81 -6.11 5.49
N ASP A 11 -4.84 -5.11 6.38
CA ASP A 11 -4.21 -3.81 6.12
C ASP A 11 -2.71 -3.95 5.91
N HIS A 12 -2.04 -4.77 6.74
CA HIS A 12 -0.62 -5.07 6.58
C HIS A 12 -0.30 -5.75 5.25
N VAL A 13 -1.09 -6.75 4.85
CA VAL A 13 -0.91 -7.44 3.56
C VAL A 13 -1.10 -6.47 2.40
N MET A 14 -2.15 -5.65 2.43
CA MET A 14 -2.39 -4.63 1.41
C MET A 14 -1.23 -3.64 1.32
N LEU A 15 -0.80 -3.07 2.45
CA LEU A 15 0.30 -2.11 2.51
C LEU A 15 1.61 -2.72 1.98
N HIS A 16 1.90 -3.97 2.32
CA HIS A 16 3.11 -4.63 1.87
C HIS A 16 3.09 -4.92 0.35
N ALA A 17 1.98 -5.44 -0.18
CA ALA A 17 1.81 -5.64 -1.61
C ALA A 17 1.90 -4.31 -2.38
N MET A 18 1.25 -3.25 -1.87
CA MET A 18 1.33 -1.91 -2.45
C MET A 18 2.74 -1.32 -2.42
N ALA A 19 3.50 -1.55 -1.35
CA ALA A 19 4.89 -1.11 -1.23
C ALA A 19 5.84 -1.84 -2.21
N LEU A 20 5.49 -3.04 -2.67
CA LEU A 20 6.24 -3.76 -3.70
C LEU A 20 5.85 -3.27 -5.10
N LEU A 21 4.54 -3.11 -5.35
CA LEU A 21 3.99 -2.61 -6.61
C LEU A 21 4.38 -1.15 -6.90
N SER A 22 4.68 -0.36 -5.89
CA SER A 22 5.09 1.05 -6.04
C SER A 22 6.53 1.24 -6.47
N ARG A 23 7.37 0.20 -6.37
CA ARG A 23 8.82 0.34 -6.62
C ARG A 23 9.11 0.43 -8.12
N PRO A 24 10.11 1.25 -8.52
CA PRO A 24 10.66 1.13 -9.87
C PRO A 24 11.21 -0.30 -10.07
N PRO A 25 11.25 -0.79 -11.32
CA PRO A 25 11.75 -2.12 -11.63
C PRO A 25 13.27 -2.18 -11.40
N LEU A 26 13.67 -2.34 -10.15
CA LEU A 26 15.04 -2.70 -9.77
C LEU A 26 15.25 -4.21 -9.83
N VAL A 27 14.15 -4.97 -9.88
CA VAL A 27 14.07 -6.44 -9.99
C VAL A 27 12.99 -6.80 -11.01
N ASP A 28 13.10 -8.04 -11.51
CA ASP A 28 12.08 -8.70 -12.34
C ASP A 28 10.66 -8.60 -11.72
N ARG A 29 9.67 -8.45 -12.58
CA ARG A 29 8.23 -8.37 -12.25
C ARG A 29 7.55 -9.73 -12.14
N ALA A 30 8.28 -10.84 -12.16
CA ALA A 30 7.74 -12.19 -11.99
C ALA A 30 6.90 -12.39 -10.72
N ASN A 31 7.17 -11.62 -9.65
CA ASN A 31 6.41 -11.68 -8.40
C ASN A 31 5.17 -10.78 -8.36
N VAL A 32 4.91 -9.99 -9.40
CA VAL A 32 3.75 -9.10 -9.45
C VAL A 32 2.43 -9.88 -9.38
N PRO A 33 2.22 -11.00 -10.11
CA PRO A 33 0.99 -11.80 -9.96
C PRO A 33 0.69 -12.19 -8.50
N MET A 34 1.70 -12.64 -7.74
CA MET A 34 1.55 -12.96 -6.31
C MET A 34 1.11 -11.73 -5.49
N GLN A 35 1.65 -10.55 -5.78
CA GLN A 35 1.27 -9.32 -5.09
C GLN A 35 -0.19 -8.95 -5.38
N ILE A 36 -0.65 -9.15 -6.61
CA ILE A 36 -2.04 -8.90 -7.02
C ILE A 36 -3.00 -9.88 -6.34
N ASP A 37 -2.63 -11.16 -6.23
CA ASP A 37 -3.44 -12.15 -5.53
C ASP A 37 -3.52 -11.87 -4.03
N ALA A 38 -2.43 -11.40 -3.42
CA ALA A 38 -2.43 -10.93 -2.05
C ALA A 38 -3.37 -9.72 -1.86
N LEU A 39 -3.40 -8.77 -2.79
CA LEU A 39 -4.36 -7.67 -2.77
C LEU A 39 -5.80 -8.18 -2.85
N ARG A 40 -6.11 -9.08 -3.79
CA ARG A 40 -7.45 -9.66 -3.94
C ARG A 40 -7.92 -10.38 -2.68
N ALA A 41 -7.02 -11.07 -1.97
CA ALA A 41 -7.33 -11.75 -0.72
C ALA A 41 -7.51 -10.78 0.47
N ALA A 42 -6.78 -9.67 0.49
CA ALA A 42 -6.79 -8.69 1.58
C ALA A 42 -7.94 -7.68 1.47
N LEU A 43 -8.20 -7.15 0.28
CA LEU A 43 -9.15 -6.05 0.03
C LEU A 43 -10.56 -6.24 0.63
N PRO A 44 -11.16 -7.45 0.67
CA PRO A 44 -12.46 -7.64 1.32
C PRO A 44 -12.46 -7.40 2.84
N ARG A 45 -11.27 -7.38 3.46
CA ARG A 45 -11.07 -7.38 4.92
C ARG A 45 -10.31 -6.15 5.43
N VAL A 46 -9.94 -5.21 4.55
CA VAL A 46 -9.22 -3.99 4.96
C VAL A 46 -10.14 -3.03 5.70
N SER A 47 -9.57 -2.25 6.62
CA SER A 47 -10.27 -1.28 7.45
C SER A 47 -10.66 -0.05 6.61
N ARG A 48 -11.86 -0.05 6.03
CA ARG A 48 -12.37 1.04 5.17
C ARG A 48 -12.82 2.29 5.92
N ASP A 49 -13.04 2.13 7.22
CA ASP A 49 -13.30 3.20 8.18
C ASP A 49 -12.06 4.04 8.48
N ALA A 50 -10.87 3.55 8.14
CA ALA A 50 -9.59 4.24 8.24
C ALA A 50 -9.43 5.32 7.15
N PRO A 51 -9.62 6.62 7.45
CA PRO A 51 -9.52 7.65 6.40
C PRO A 51 -8.11 7.72 5.79
N ARG A 52 -7.09 7.36 6.59
CA ARG A 52 -5.70 7.35 6.19
C ARG A 52 -5.36 6.24 5.18
N LEU A 53 -6.07 5.11 5.22
CA LEU A 53 -5.83 3.99 4.29
C LEU A 53 -6.59 4.15 2.97
N ARG A 54 -7.65 4.96 2.94
CA ARG A 54 -8.52 5.11 1.78
C ARG A 54 -7.80 5.36 0.45
N PRO A 55 -6.82 6.28 0.33
CA PRO A 55 -6.11 6.48 -0.93
C PRO A 55 -5.34 5.24 -1.41
N ILE A 56 -4.84 4.43 -0.47
CA ILE A 56 -4.10 3.19 -0.76
C ILE A 56 -5.09 2.11 -1.22
N ILE A 57 -6.22 1.97 -0.51
CA ILE A 57 -7.31 1.05 -0.86
C ILE A 57 -7.79 1.32 -2.29
N GLU A 58 -8.05 2.58 -2.64
CA GLU A 58 -8.54 2.98 -3.97
C GLU A 58 -7.56 2.63 -5.11
N ILE A 59 -6.24 2.65 -4.86
CA ILE A 59 -5.26 2.22 -5.86
C ILE A 59 -5.11 0.69 -5.87
N ALA A 60 -5.12 0.04 -4.69
CA ALA A 60 -5.08 -1.41 -4.58
C ALA A 60 -6.26 -2.08 -5.30
N GLU A 61 -7.46 -1.50 -5.20
CA GLU A 61 -8.65 -1.96 -5.93
C GLU A 61 -8.47 -1.89 -7.46
N LYS A 62 -7.76 -0.87 -7.98
CA LYS A 62 -7.44 -0.77 -9.41
C LYS A 62 -6.48 -1.88 -9.83
N PHE A 63 -5.45 -2.16 -9.05
CA PHE A 63 -4.56 -3.31 -9.32
C PHE A 63 -5.30 -4.65 -9.31
N ALA A 64 -6.22 -4.84 -8.35
CA ALA A 64 -6.96 -6.09 -8.23
C ALA A 64 -7.95 -6.35 -9.39
N THR A 65 -8.44 -5.29 -10.02
CA THR A 65 -9.49 -5.34 -11.05
C THR A 65 -9.00 -5.12 -12.49
N PHE A 66 -7.88 -4.43 -12.69
CA PHE A 66 -7.37 -4.15 -14.03
C PHE A 66 -6.58 -5.33 -14.60
N ALA A 67 -6.61 -5.47 -15.92
CA ALA A 67 -5.67 -6.33 -16.63
C ALA A 67 -4.31 -5.63 -16.76
N PRO A 68 -3.19 -6.35 -16.60
CA PRO A 68 -1.88 -5.78 -16.86
C PRO A 68 -1.71 -5.50 -18.36
N ILE A 69 -0.96 -4.44 -18.69
CA ILE A 69 -0.61 -4.05 -20.08
C ILE A 69 0.34 -5.09 -20.70
N GLU A 70 1.30 -5.55 -19.88
CA GLU A 70 2.26 -6.61 -20.18
C GLU A 70 2.45 -7.43 -18.90
N PRO A 71 2.94 -8.68 -18.95
CA PRO A 71 3.13 -9.50 -17.75
C PRO A 71 3.83 -8.74 -16.60
N GLY A 72 3.08 -8.54 -15.51
CA GLY A 72 3.55 -7.83 -14.32
C GLY A 72 3.60 -6.30 -14.43
N TYR A 73 3.12 -5.69 -15.51
CA TYR A 73 3.11 -4.23 -15.70
C TYR A 73 1.71 -3.64 -15.83
N TYR A 74 1.41 -2.66 -14.96
CA TYR A 74 0.14 -1.95 -14.89
C TYR A 74 0.24 -0.47 -15.33
N GLY A 75 1.27 -0.14 -16.11
CA GLY A 75 1.45 1.22 -16.63
C GLY A 75 1.59 2.27 -15.53
N GLY A 76 0.87 3.38 -15.70
CA GLY A 76 0.86 4.50 -14.76
C GLY A 76 0.31 4.17 -13.37
N LEU A 77 -0.30 3.00 -13.14
CA LEU A 77 -0.71 2.57 -11.80
C LEU A 77 0.47 2.39 -10.85
N HIS A 78 1.62 1.92 -11.34
CA HIS A 78 2.84 1.83 -10.52
C HIS A 78 3.31 3.21 -10.03
N HIS A 79 3.26 4.21 -10.91
CA HIS A 79 3.63 5.58 -10.54
C HIS A 79 2.65 6.17 -9.51
N ARG A 80 1.35 5.97 -9.71
CA ARG A 80 0.33 6.39 -8.74
C ARG A 80 0.49 5.67 -7.39
N ALA A 81 0.84 4.38 -7.41
CA ALA A 81 1.17 3.62 -6.20
C ALA A 81 2.37 4.23 -5.46
N ALA A 82 3.42 4.62 -6.17
CA ALA A 82 4.56 5.33 -5.60
C ALA A 82 4.16 6.63 -4.91
N GLN A 83 3.32 7.45 -5.55
CA GLN A 83 2.85 8.70 -4.97
C GLN A 83 2.06 8.48 -3.67
N VAL A 84 1.10 7.56 -3.65
CA VAL A 84 0.27 7.31 -2.45
C VAL A 84 1.07 6.65 -1.33
N MET A 85 1.97 5.72 -1.65
CA MET A 85 2.81 5.06 -0.65
C MET A 85 3.83 6.01 -0.06
N ASN A 86 4.49 6.85 -0.86
CA ASN A 86 5.41 7.86 -0.34
C ASN A 86 4.69 8.86 0.60
N ALA A 87 3.46 9.26 0.26
CA ALA A 87 2.67 10.14 1.12
C ALA A 87 2.27 9.48 2.44
N TRP A 88 1.98 8.18 2.42
CA TRP A 88 1.71 7.38 3.62
C TRP A 88 2.97 7.24 4.49
N ASP A 89 4.09 6.83 3.89
CA ASP A 89 5.35 6.59 4.59
C ASP A 89 5.91 7.88 5.20
N ALA A 90 5.86 9.00 4.47
CA ALA A 90 6.30 10.30 4.98
C ALA A 90 5.54 10.71 6.26
N ARG A 91 4.21 10.49 6.28
CA ARG A 91 3.40 10.76 7.47
C ARG A 91 3.70 9.80 8.60
N ARG A 92 3.82 8.49 8.31
CA ARG A 92 4.16 7.48 9.33
C ARG A 92 5.53 7.75 9.97
N LEU A 93 6.49 8.19 9.17
CA LEU A 93 7.80 8.61 9.66
C LEU A 93 7.70 9.89 10.50
N ALA A 94 6.92 10.89 10.08
CA ALA A 94 6.68 12.09 10.88
C ALA A 94 6.04 11.75 12.24
N ASP A 95 4.94 11.00 12.25
CA ASP A 95 4.25 10.53 13.46
C ASP A 95 5.23 9.77 14.39
N GLY A 96 6.07 8.89 13.81
CA GLY A 96 7.08 8.13 14.55
C GLY A 96 8.19 9.00 15.15
N CYS A 97 8.71 9.95 14.37
CA CYS A 97 9.71 10.91 14.82
C CYS A 97 9.17 11.81 15.93
N GLU A 98 7.92 12.26 15.84
CA GLU A 98 7.26 13.04 16.88
C GLU A 98 7.12 12.23 18.17
N ALA A 99 6.67 10.98 18.09
CA ALA A 99 6.56 10.09 19.25
C ALA A 99 7.93 9.85 19.93
N LEU A 100 8.99 9.67 19.15
CA LEU A 100 10.35 9.52 19.69
C LEU A 100 10.84 10.80 20.41
N ARG A 101 10.45 11.98 19.93
CA ARG A 101 10.82 13.28 20.54
C ARG A 101 10.01 13.60 21.80
N ALA A 102 8.78 13.10 21.90
CA ALA A 102 7.91 13.35 23.04
C ALA A 102 8.37 12.64 24.32
N GLY A 103 9.31 11.68 24.22
CA GLY A 103 9.74 10.84 25.33
C GLY A 103 8.70 9.77 25.69
N PRO A 104 9.08 8.79 26.53
CA PRO A 104 8.14 7.82 27.10
C PRO A 104 7.13 8.47 28.05
#